data_AF-A0A2T0VG18-F1
#
_entry.id   AF-A0A2T0VG18-F1
#
_cell.length_a   1.000
_cell.length_b   1.000
_cell.length_c   1.000
_cell.angle_alpha   90.00
_cell.angle_beta   90.00
_cell.angle_gamma   90.00
#
_symmetry.space_group_name_H-M   'P 1'
#
loop_
_entity.id
_entity.type
_entity.pdbx_description
1 polymer ?
#
loop_
_entity_poly.entity_id
_entity_poly.type
_entity_poly.pdbx_seq_one_letter_code
_entity_poly.pdbx_strand_id
1 'polypeptide(L)'
;MAQVNIGRMTHHYDGELIVFLIGMRFNRPWRVDKWLPAFLAMPRMLTELSKDPDSGLMGFRLSFSADGPVIVQYWNSREKLYDYASAPSAEHRPAWTAFNKRARKAAGAVGIWHETFQVERAESMYVGMPAIGLAHATETVPVTRNSDRARQRMSGGSTPSAAMPGPS
;
A
#
# COMPACT_ATOMS: atom_id res chain seq x y z
N MET A 1 9.02 19.99 7.03
CA MET A 1 7.63 20.05 6.53
C MET A 1 7.64 19.60 5.08
N ALA A 2 6.69 18.77 4.64
CA ALA A 2 6.62 18.35 3.24
C ALA A 2 6.28 19.55 2.34
N GLN A 3 6.94 19.67 1.20
CA GLN A 3 6.72 20.76 0.25
C GLN A 3 5.30 20.68 -0.33
N VAL A 4 4.54 21.77 -0.23
CA VAL A 4 3.19 21.87 -0.83
C VAL A 4 3.33 22.26 -2.29
N ASN A 5 2.76 21.45 -3.20
CA ASN A 5 2.64 21.80 -4.60
C ASN A 5 1.33 22.57 -4.82
N ILE A 6 1.43 23.87 -5.13
CA ILE A 6 0.27 24.74 -5.38
C ILE A 6 -0.40 24.49 -6.75
N GLY A 7 0.25 23.72 -7.63
CA GLY A 7 -0.27 23.33 -8.93
C GLY A 7 -1.18 22.10 -8.90
N ARG A 8 -1.65 21.71 -10.09
CA ARG A 8 -2.30 20.42 -10.33
C ARG A 8 -1.24 19.40 -10.72
N MET A 9 -1.14 18.33 -9.96
CA MET A 9 -0.15 17.27 -10.14
C MET A 9 -0.85 15.92 -10.39
N THR A 10 -0.16 15.00 -11.04
CA THR A 10 -0.55 13.60 -11.25
C THR A 10 0.67 12.70 -11.06
N HIS A 11 0.45 11.38 -10.98
CA HIS A 11 1.53 10.41 -11.07
C HIS A 11 1.99 10.23 -12.53
N HIS A 12 3.26 9.87 -12.70
CA HIS A 12 3.79 9.15 -13.85
C HIS A 12 4.39 7.83 -13.35
N TYR A 13 4.13 6.75 -14.08
CA TYR A 13 4.64 5.42 -13.79
C TYR A 13 4.54 4.55 -15.04
N ASP A 14 5.60 3.78 -15.30
CA ASP A 14 5.64 2.75 -16.33
C ASP A 14 6.17 1.47 -15.69
N GLY A 15 5.38 0.41 -15.76
CA GLY A 15 5.65 -0.86 -15.10
C GLY A 15 4.41 -1.47 -14.45
N GLU A 16 4.59 -2.66 -13.87
CA GLU A 16 3.53 -3.36 -13.18
C GLU A 16 3.17 -2.62 -11.89
N LEU A 17 1.87 -2.43 -11.65
CA LEU A 17 1.38 -1.78 -10.44
C LEU A 17 0.46 -2.72 -9.66
N ILE A 18 0.86 -3.03 -8.43
CA ILE A 18 0.00 -3.71 -7.47
C ILE A 18 -0.38 -2.75 -6.35
N VAL A 19 -1.67 -2.65 -6.08
CA VAL A 19 -2.18 -1.93 -4.92
C VAL A 19 -2.63 -2.94 -3.88
N PHE A 20 -1.98 -2.91 -2.72
CA PHE A 20 -2.27 -3.81 -1.61
C PHE A 20 -2.82 -3.02 -0.43
N LEU A 21 -4.08 -3.28 -0.08
CA LEU A 21 -4.72 -2.72 1.10
C LEU A 21 -4.62 -3.73 2.24
N ILE A 22 -4.20 -3.28 3.41
CA ILE A 22 -4.26 -4.08 4.63
C ILE A 22 -4.80 -3.23 5.77
N GLY A 23 -5.78 -3.75 6.49
CA GLY A 23 -6.46 -3.02 7.54
C GLY A 23 -6.72 -3.85 8.78
N MET A 24 -6.90 -3.15 9.89
CA MET A 24 -7.31 -3.71 11.17
C MET A 24 -8.67 -3.15 11.56
N ARG A 25 -9.58 -4.04 11.99
CA ARG A 25 -10.89 -3.67 12.52
C ARG A 25 -10.94 -3.87 14.03
N PHE A 26 -11.32 -2.84 14.77
CA PHE A 26 -11.55 -2.93 16.22
C PHE A 26 -12.98 -3.39 16.52
N ASN A 27 -13.19 -4.69 16.73
CA ASN A 27 -14.51 -5.22 17.08
C ASN A 27 -14.88 -4.95 18.54
N ARG A 28 -13.87 -4.87 19.42
CA ARG A 28 -14.02 -4.51 20.84
C ARG A 28 -12.97 -3.46 21.22
N PRO A 29 -13.23 -2.17 20.93
CA PRO A 29 -12.21 -1.12 21.07
C PRO A 29 -11.64 -0.99 22.50
N TRP A 30 -12.42 -1.32 23.53
CA TRP A 30 -11.97 -1.32 24.93
C TRP A 30 -10.93 -2.41 25.26
N ARG A 31 -10.70 -3.39 24.39
CA ARG A 31 -9.69 -4.47 24.57
C ARG A 31 -8.32 -4.07 24.00
N VAL A 32 -7.77 -2.97 24.52
CA VAL A 32 -6.45 -2.44 24.12
C VAL A 32 -5.35 -3.48 24.26
N ASP A 33 -5.45 -4.33 25.29
CA ASP A 33 -4.53 -5.46 25.53
C ASP A 33 -4.43 -6.44 24.35
N LYS A 34 -5.42 -6.43 23.43
CA LYS A 34 -5.50 -7.35 22.29
C LYS A 34 -5.08 -6.73 20.98
N TRP A 35 -5.46 -5.48 20.71
CA TRP A 35 -5.19 -4.86 19.41
C TRP A 35 -3.89 -4.04 19.40
N LEU A 36 -3.46 -3.48 20.53
CA LEU A 36 -2.29 -2.59 20.59
C LEU A 36 -0.98 -3.26 20.12
N PRO A 37 -0.65 -4.51 20.50
CA PRO A 37 0.59 -5.15 20.05
C PRO A 37 0.67 -5.32 18.52
N ALA A 38 -0.47 -5.62 17.90
CA ALA A 38 -0.54 -5.78 16.44
C ALA A 38 -0.44 -4.43 15.73
N PHE A 39 -1.09 -3.41 16.30
CA PHE A 39 -1.00 -2.04 15.81
C PHE A 39 0.44 -1.51 15.82
N LEU A 40 1.20 -1.81 16.88
CA LEU A 40 2.61 -1.40 17.00
C LEU A 40 3.58 -2.21 16.13
N ALA A 41 3.18 -3.38 15.64
CA ALA A 41 4.03 -4.21 14.80
C ALA A 41 4.04 -3.76 13.32
N MET A 42 2.92 -3.23 12.83
CA MET A 42 2.78 -2.81 11.43
C MET A 42 3.80 -1.74 10.98
N PRO A 43 4.10 -0.69 11.75
CA PRO A 43 5.11 0.30 11.35
C PRO A 43 6.52 -0.27 11.23
N ARG A 44 6.89 -1.24 12.08
CA ARG A 44 8.22 -1.87 12.06
C ARG A 44 8.40 -2.69 10.78
N MET A 45 7.38 -3.47 10.42
CA MET A 45 7.30 -4.23 9.19
C MET A 45 7.44 -3.32 7.95
N LEU A 46 6.70 -2.21 7.89
CA LEU A 46 6.79 -1.27 6.77
C LEU A 46 8.17 -0.57 6.70
N THR A 47 8.78 -0.30 7.85
CA THR A 47 10.12 0.31 7.92
C THR A 47 11.20 -0.64 7.38
N GLU A 48 11.09 -1.94 7.65
CA GLU A 48 11.99 -2.95 7.08
C GLU A 48 11.88 -2.97 5.55
N LEU A 49 10.65 -3.10 5.03
CA LEU A 49 10.38 -3.08 3.59
C LEU A 49 10.93 -1.84 2.90
N SER A 50 10.72 -0.65 3.49
CA SER A 50 11.20 0.61 2.91
C SER A 50 12.72 0.79 2.96
N LYS A 51 13.44 -0.01 3.75
CA LYS A 51 14.92 0.00 3.78
C LYS A 51 15.53 -0.92 2.73
N ASP A 52 14.78 -1.92 2.28
CA ASP A 52 15.21 -2.84 1.24
C ASP A 52 14.76 -2.31 -0.14
N PRO A 53 15.69 -1.78 -0.96
CA PRO A 53 15.35 -1.26 -2.29
C PRO A 53 14.86 -2.36 -3.24
N ASP A 54 15.20 -3.63 -2.98
CA ASP A 54 14.82 -4.76 -3.83
C ASP A 54 13.48 -5.38 -3.43
N SER A 55 12.89 -4.97 -2.29
CA SER A 55 11.64 -5.49 -1.75
C SER A 55 10.45 -5.36 -2.71
N GLY A 56 10.49 -4.39 -3.62
CA GLY A 56 9.40 -4.07 -4.55
C GLY A 56 8.31 -3.17 -3.98
N LEU A 57 8.41 -2.77 -2.70
CA LEU A 57 7.54 -1.76 -2.12
C LEU A 57 7.95 -0.36 -2.61
N MET A 58 7.10 0.28 -3.39
CA MET A 58 7.34 1.64 -3.91
C MET A 58 6.94 2.72 -2.90
N GLY A 59 5.94 2.43 -2.07
CA GLY A 59 5.50 3.35 -1.04
C GLY A 59 4.24 2.86 -0.34
N PHE A 60 3.92 3.50 0.78
CA PHE A 60 2.73 3.19 1.55
C PHE A 60 2.12 4.44 2.18
N ARG A 61 0.84 4.35 2.52
CA ARG A 61 0.12 5.40 3.25
C ARG A 61 -0.74 4.77 4.34
N LEU A 62 -0.45 5.15 5.58
CA LEU A 62 -1.33 4.87 6.70
C LEU A 62 -2.48 5.90 6.71
N SER A 63 -3.71 5.39 6.78
CA SER A 63 -4.94 6.14 6.94
C SER A 63 -5.75 5.56 8.08
N PHE A 64 -6.64 6.35 8.67
CA PHE A 64 -7.56 5.89 9.71
C PHE A 64 -9.00 5.99 9.18
N SER A 65 -9.72 4.88 9.27
CA SER A 65 -11.16 4.80 9.01
C SER A 65 -11.92 4.69 10.33
N ALA A 66 -13.25 4.78 10.29
CA ALA A 66 -14.10 4.68 11.48
C ALA A 66 -13.87 3.36 12.26
N ASP A 67 -13.56 2.29 11.54
CA ASP A 67 -13.40 0.94 12.10
C ASP A 67 -11.95 0.59 12.51
N GLY A 68 -10.97 1.44 12.17
CA GLY A 68 -9.56 1.22 12.48
C GLY A 68 -8.60 1.68 11.38
N PRO A 69 -7.30 1.39 11.54
CA PRO A 69 -6.26 1.80 10.59
C PRO A 69 -6.31 0.97 9.30
N VAL A 70 -6.02 1.63 8.19
CA VAL A 70 -5.87 1.05 6.85
C VAL A 70 -4.56 1.53 6.26
N ILE A 71 -3.78 0.61 5.72
CA ILE A 71 -2.54 0.91 5.02
C ILE A 71 -2.75 0.57 3.55
N VAL A 72 -2.53 1.56 2.70
CA VAL A 72 -2.46 1.39 1.25
C VAL A 72 -0.99 1.25 0.88
N GLN A 73 -0.62 0.18 0.17
CA GLN A 73 0.74 -0.07 -0.29
C GLN A 73 0.76 -0.15 -1.81
N TYR A 74 1.81 0.38 -2.42
CA TYR A 74 2.04 0.35 -3.85
C TYR A 74 3.29 -0.50 -4.12
N TRP A 75 3.17 -1.50 -4.99
CA TRP A 75 4.25 -2.42 -5.32
C TRP A 75 4.49 -2.45 -6.82
N ASN A 76 5.74 -2.69 -7.20
CA ASN A 76 6.17 -2.80 -8.60
C ASN A 76 6.14 -4.23 -9.16
N SER A 77 5.79 -5.23 -8.34
CA SER A 77 5.65 -6.62 -8.75
C SER A 77 4.73 -7.40 -7.81
N ARG A 78 3.86 -8.22 -8.39
CA ARG A 78 3.02 -9.15 -7.62
C ARG A 78 3.85 -10.27 -6.99
N GLU A 79 4.83 -10.77 -7.72
CA GLU A 79 5.71 -11.85 -7.27
C GLU A 79 6.49 -11.39 -6.03
N LYS A 80 7.06 -10.18 -6.06
CA LYS A 80 7.75 -9.61 -4.90
C LYS A 80 6.84 -9.43 -3.68
N LEU A 81 5.60 -9.00 -3.88
CA LEU A 81 4.59 -8.93 -2.82
C LEU A 81 4.34 -10.32 -2.21
N TYR A 82 4.20 -11.36 -3.03
CA TYR A 82 3.93 -12.73 -2.57
C TYR A 82 5.15 -13.38 -1.92
N ASP A 83 6.34 -13.16 -2.45
CA ASP A 83 7.59 -13.58 -1.84
C ASP A 83 7.72 -12.98 -0.45
N TYR A 84 7.45 -11.67 -0.32
CA TYR A 84 7.44 -11.03 0.99
C TYR A 84 6.36 -11.57 1.92
N ALA A 85 5.13 -11.77 1.43
CA ALA A 85 4.02 -12.29 2.23
C ALA A 85 4.22 -13.74 2.68
N SER A 86 5.04 -14.52 1.96
CA SER A 86 5.33 -15.92 2.27
C SER A 86 6.70 -16.13 2.94
N ALA A 87 7.58 -15.12 2.92
CA ALA A 87 8.95 -15.17 3.43
C ALA A 87 9.01 -15.58 4.92
N PRO A 88 9.62 -16.74 5.25
CA PRO A 88 9.72 -17.19 6.63
C PRO A 88 10.56 -16.29 7.55
N SER A 89 11.49 -15.52 6.97
CA SER A 89 12.51 -14.71 7.66
C SER A 89 12.19 -13.21 7.77
N ALA A 90 11.12 -12.72 7.16
CA ALA A 90 10.74 -11.31 7.22
C ALA A 90 10.07 -10.95 8.57
N GLU A 91 10.25 -9.72 9.07
CA GLU A 91 9.64 -9.27 10.35
C GLU A 91 8.11 -9.33 10.33
N HIS A 92 7.49 -9.48 9.15
CA HIS A 92 6.06 -9.76 9.05
C HIS A 92 5.69 -11.02 9.84
N ARG A 93 6.53 -12.06 9.89
CA ARG A 93 6.14 -13.36 10.44
C ARG A 93 6.07 -13.38 11.98
N PRO A 94 7.05 -12.86 12.75
CA PRO A 94 6.92 -12.76 14.20
C PRO A 94 5.75 -11.86 14.61
N ALA A 95 5.57 -10.72 13.92
CA ALA A 95 4.45 -9.81 14.11
C ALA A 95 3.09 -10.50 13.84
N TRP A 96 2.99 -11.21 12.71
CA TRP A 96 1.80 -11.95 12.29
C TRP A 96 1.53 -13.16 13.17
N THR A 97 2.55 -13.89 13.60
CA THR A 97 2.43 -15.03 14.52
C THR A 97 1.99 -14.54 15.90
N ALA A 98 2.57 -13.45 16.39
CA ALA A 98 2.21 -12.80 17.64
C ALA A 98 0.79 -12.23 17.61
N PHE A 99 0.36 -11.70 16.45
CA PHE A 99 -1.02 -11.34 16.18
C PHE A 99 -1.93 -12.58 16.19
N ASN A 100 -1.66 -13.58 15.35
CA ASN A 100 -2.48 -14.80 15.23
C ASN A 100 -2.64 -15.52 16.58
N LYS A 101 -1.57 -15.64 17.36
CA LYS A 101 -1.61 -16.25 18.70
C LYS A 101 -2.49 -15.45 19.66
N ARG A 102 -2.52 -14.12 19.57
CA ARG A 102 -3.35 -13.24 20.41
C ARG A 102 -4.79 -13.16 19.92
N ALA A 103 -5.01 -13.08 18.61
CA ALA A 103 -6.31 -13.12 17.96
C ALA A 103 -7.04 -14.43 18.30
N ARG A 104 -6.32 -15.58 18.29
CA ARG A 104 -6.86 -16.88 18.75
C ARG A 104 -7.25 -16.88 20.23
N LYS A 105 -6.45 -16.22 21.11
CA LYS A 105 -6.74 -16.10 22.55
C LYS A 105 -7.81 -15.06 22.89
N ALA A 106 -8.21 -14.25 21.92
CA ALA A 106 -9.17 -13.16 22.07
C ALA A 106 -10.11 -13.11 20.87
N ALA A 107 -10.67 -14.28 20.54
CA ALA A 107 -11.53 -14.46 19.38
C ALA A 107 -12.58 -13.33 19.31
N GLY A 108 -12.57 -12.59 18.21
CA GLY A 108 -13.52 -11.52 17.94
C GLY A 108 -13.22 -10.15 18.56
N ALA A 109 -12.08 -9.92 19.22
CA ALA A 109 -11.71 -8.57 19.72
C ALA A 109 -11.14 -7.66 18.60
N VAL A 110 -10.45 -8.26 17.64
CA VAL A 110 -9.79 -7.58 16.52
C VAL A 110 -9.93 -8.43 15.25
N GLY A 111 -10.16 -7.78 14.12
CA GLY A 111 -10.11 -8.38 12.78
C GLY A 111 -8.95 -7.81 11.98
N ILE A 112 -8.43 -8.59 11.04
CA ILE A 112 -7.52 -8.11 9.99
C ILE A 112 -8.09 -8.54 8.65
N TRP A 113 -7.95 -7.66 7.67
CA TRP A 113 -8.35 -7.89 6.30
C TRP A 113 -7.28 -7.36 5.36
N HIS A 114 -7.24 -7.90 4.15
CA HIS A 114 -6.42 -7.36 3.07
C HIS A 114 -7.12 -7.52 1.73
N GLU A 115 -6.74 -6.68 0.76
CA GLU A 115 -7.20 -6.73 -0.62
C GLU A 115 -5.99 -6.49 -1.54
N THR A 116 -5.83 -7.30 -2.58
CA THR A 116 -4.74 -7.16 -3.55
C THR A 116 -5.33 -6.87 -4.91
N PHE A 117 -4.91 -5.77 -5.53
CA PHE A 117 -5.34 -5.37 -6.86
C PHE A 117 -4.15 -5.32 -7.79
N GLN A 118 -4.15 -6.16 -8.83
CA GLN A 118 -3.30 -5.96 -9.99
C GLN A 118 -3.95 -4.92 -10.88
N VAL A 119 -3.32 -3.75 -10.99
CA VAL A 119 -3.89 -2.60 -11.68
C VAL A 119 -3.44 -2.63 -13.13
N GLU A 120 -4.39 -2.56 -14.06
CA GLU A 120 -4.09 -2.40 -15.50
C GLU A 120 -3.84 -0.93 -15.85
N ARG A 121 -4.60 -0.03 -15.21
CA ARG A 121 -4.54 1.41 -15.43
C ARG A 121 -4.83 2.18 -14.16
N ALA A 122 -4.15 3.32 -13.98
CA ALA A 122 -4.35 4.21 -12.85
C ALA A 122 -4.59 5.66 -13.31
N GLU A 123 -5.37 6.39 -12.51
CA GLU A 123 -5.56 7.83 -12.68
C GLU A 123 -5.45 8.52 -11.32
N SER A 124 -4.82 9.69 -11.29
CA SER A 124 -4.68 10.49 -10.06
C SER A 124 -4.73 11.99 -10.35
N MET A 125 -5.14 12.76 -9.34
CA MET A 125 -5.06 14.22 -9.34
C MET A 125 -4.77 14.71 -7.92
N TYR A 126 -3.80 15.60 -7.79
CA TYR A 126 -3.42 16.22 -6.51
C TYR A 126 -3.39 17.74 -6.72
N VAL A 127 -4.05 18.51 -5.86
CA VAL A 127 -4.19 19.96 -6.03
C VAL A 127 -3.91 20.66 -4.71
N GLY A 128 -2.96 21.59 -4.71
CA GLY A 128 -2.66 22.41 -3.53
C GLY A 128 -2.18 21.60 -2.33
N MET A 129 -1.48 20.49 -2.56
CA MET A 129 -1.08 19.55 -1.51
C MET A 129 0.32 18.96 -1.74
N PRO A 130 0.99 18.45 -0.68
CA PRO A 130 2.19 17.63 -0.85
C PRO A 130 1.92 16.37 -1.67
N ALA A 131 2.96 15.79 -2.27
CA ALA A 131 2.85 14.48 -2.90
C ALA A 131 2.43 13.43 -1.89
N ILE A 132 1.39 12.65 -2.21
CA ILE A 132 0.89 11.55 -1.38
C ILE A 132 0.43 10.37 -2.25
N GLY A 133 0.28 9.19 -1.64
CA GLY A 133 -0.28 8.03 -2.33
C GLY A 133 0.55 7.64 -3.54
N LEU A 134 -0.11 7.35 -4.67
CA LEU A 134 0.54 6.86 -5.89
C LEU A 134 1.63 7.81 -6.40
N ALA A 135 1.37 9.11 -6.54
CA ALA A 135 2.40 10.04 -7.04
C ALA A 135 3.62 10.19 -6.11
N HIS A 136 3.47 9.91 -4.82
CA HIS A 136 4.62 9.84 -3.90
C HIS A 136 5.36 8.50 -4.02
N ALA A 137 4.65 7.41 -4.29
CA ALA A 137 5.25 6.09 -4.51
C ALA A 137 5.96 6.00 -5.87
N THR A 138 5.58 6.84 -6.84
CA THR A 138 6.16 6.88 -8.18
C THR A 138 6.74 8.27 -8.46
N GLU A 139 6.65 8.77 -9.68
CA GLU A 139 7.01 10.14 -10.02
C GLU A 139 5.79 11.08 -9.91
N THR A 140 5.96 12.25 -9.28
CA THR A 140 4.98 13.34 -9.27
C THR A 140 5.26 14.30 -10.43
N VAL A 141 4.32 14.46 -11.37
CA VAL A 141 4.47 15.33 -12.56
C VAL A 141 3.33 16.35 -12.65
N PRO A 142 3.58 17.54 -13.25
CA PRO A 142 2.53 18.54 -13.44
C PRO A 142 1.48 18.08 -14.46
N VAL A 143 0.23 18.46 -14.22
CA VAL A 143 -0.85 18.26 -15.17
C VAL A 143 -0.67 19.22 -16.35
N THR A 144 -0.58 18.65 -17.54
CA THR A 144 -0.48 19.36 -18.83
C THR A 144 -1.81 19.31 -19.59
N ARG A 145 -1.89 19.99 -20.75
CA ARG A 145 -3.05 19.95 -21.66
C ARG A 145 -3.46 18.52 -22.07
N ASN A 146 -2.50 17.59 -22.14
CA ASN A 146 -2.74 16.19 -22.52
C ASN A 146 -3.18 15.31 -21.34
N SER A 147 -3.25 15.86 -20.13
CA SER A 147 -3.61 15.14 -18.89
C SER A 147 -4.63 15.93 -18.05
N ASP A 148 -5.25 16.95 -18.65
CA ASP A 148 -6.17 17.86 -17.97
C ASP A 148 -7.45 17.13 -17.52
N ARG A 149 -7.96 16.24 -18.36
CA ARG A 149 -9.17 15.45 -18.09
C ARG A 149 -8.83 14.09 -17.50
N ALA A 150 -9.68 13.61 -16.59
CA ALA A 150 -9.53 12.29 -15.97
C ALA A 150 -9.42 11.16 -17.02
N ARG A 151 -10.23 11.20 -18.08
CA ARG A 151 -10.14 10.22 -19.17
C ARG A 151 -8.77 10.20 -19.85
N GLN A 152 -8.15 11.36 -20.05
CA GLN A 152 -6.82 11.43 -20.67
C GLN A 152 -5.75 10.81 -19.77
N ARG A 153 -5.82 11.10 -18.46
CA ARG A 153 -4.92 10.48 -17.47
C ARG A 153 -5.12 8.97 -17.38
N MET A 154 -6.37 8.50 -17.35
CA MET A 154 -6.66 7.06 -17.35
C MET A 154 -6.14 6.36 -18.62
N SER A 155 -6.27 7.00 -19.77
CA SER A 155 -5.72 6.46 -21.04
C SER A 155 -4.19 6.45 -21.06
N GLY A 156 -3.54 7.46 -20.47
CA GLY A 156 -2.07 7.53 -20.38
C GLY A 156 -1.44 6.77 -19.21
N GLY A 157 -2.22 6.41 -18.18
CA GLY A 157 -1.76 5.73 -16.97
C GLY A 157 -1.80 4.21 -17.07
N SER A 158 -1.38 3.65 -18.20
CA SER A 158 -1.25 2.21 -18.37
C SER A 158 -0.14 1.66 -17.49
N THR A 159 -0.38 0.56 -16.80
CA THR A 159 0.59 -0.10 -15.93
C THR A 159 0.84 -1.52 -16.44
N PRO A 160 1.66 -1.66 -17.50
CA PRO A 160 1.87 -2.94 -18.15
C PRO A 160 2.47 -3.93 -17.16
N SER A 161 1.80 -5.07 -16.97
CA SER A 161 2.41 -6.20 -16.27
C SER A 161 3.63 -6.66 -17.06
N ALA A 162 4.73 -7.00 -16.37
CA ALA A 162 5.84 -7.68 -17.02
C ALA A 162 5.28 -8.99 -17.61
N ALA A 163 5.26 -9.09 -18.94
CA ALA A 163 4.72 -10.27 -19.62
C ALA A 163 5.38 -11.53 -19.04
N MET A 164 4.60 -12.41 -18.42
CA MET A 164 5.10 -13.75 -18.12
C MET A 164 5.48 -14.40 -19.45
N PRO A 165 6.72 -14.89 -19.66
CA PRO A 165 6.97 -15.78 -20.77
C PRO A 165 6.01 -16.96 -20.61
N GLY A 166 5.16 -17.18 -21.60
CA GLY A 166 4.15 -18.25 -21.58
C GLY A 166 4.81 -19.60 -21.32
N PRO A 167 4.08 -20.57 -20.72
CA PRO A 167 4.64 -21.89 -20.51
C PRO A 167 5.08 -22.46 -21.85
N SER A 168 6.38 -22.79 -21.94
CA SER A 168 6.96 -23.54 -23.06
C SER A 168 6.46 -24.98 -23.07
#